data_AF-A0A344PJM1-F1
#
_entry.id   AF-A0A344PJM1-F1
#
_cell.length_a   1.000
_cell.length_b   1.000
_cell.length_c   1.000
_cell.angle_alpha   90.00
_cell.angle_beta   90.00
_cell.angle_gamma   90.00
#
_symmetry.space_group_name_H-M   'P 1'
#
loop_
_entity.id
_entity.type
_entity.pdbx_description
1 polymer ?
#
loop_
_entity_poly.entity_id
_entity_poly.type
_entity_poly.pdbx_seq_one_letter_code
_entity_poly.pdbx_strand_id
1 'polypeptide(L)'
;MARRFRGSEEVKVDGKGRLSIPAKFRRVFEACDPEFEAGRRAQLVIVYGFENWTQLRLYTIEAINQIDALIATKAIGSPERNYLETMMFGLSEEAEIDGDGRLVLPQKLREKIGLGDRALFVALGDYLRLSTPERYETDLREMEASMPTFAPGADPLSLLSAAPPSAAPAGD
;
A
#
# COMPACT_ATOMS: atom_id res chain seq x y z
N MET A 1 9.13 -15.49 7.46
CA MET A 1 8.18 -14.41 7.81
C MET A 1 8.18 -13.41 6.67
N ALA A 2 7.01 -13.04 6.14
CA ALA A 2 6.91 -12.01 5.11
C ALA A 2 7.55 -10.71 5.58
N ARG A 3 8.39 -10.10 4.74
CA ARG A 3 9.06 -8.84 5.05
C ARG A 3 8.00 -7.74 5.00
N ARG A 4 7.96 -6.87 6.01
CA ARG A 4 7.01 -5.74 6.05
C ARG A 4 7.73 -4.41 5.89
N PHE A 5 7.07 -3.44 5.28
CA PHE A 5 7.57 -2.07 5.25
C PHE A 5 7.55 -1.47 6.65
N ARG A 6 8.52 -0.59 6.95
CA ARG A 6 8.58 0.16 8.23
C ARG A 6 9.16 1.57 8.02
N GLY A 7 8.52 2.55 8.65
CA GLY A 7 8.92 3.97 8.65
C GLY A 7 8.40 4.76 7.44
N SER A 8 8.90 5.99 7.31
CA SER A 8 8.58 6.91 6.21
C SER A 8 9.84 7.56 5.64
N GLU A 9 9.80 8.01 4.40
CA GLU A 9 10.92 8.68 3.71
C GLU A 9 10.41 9.70 2.70
N GLU A 10 10.88 10.95 2.80
CA GLU A 10 10.62 11.99 1.81
C GLU A 10 11.64 11.89 0.67
N VAL A 11 11.16 12.01 -0.56
CA VAL A 11 11.97 11.91 -1.78
C VAL A 11 11.60 13.01 -2.74
N LYS A 12 12.55 13.37 -3.62
CA LYS A 12 12.29 14.29 -4.73
C LYS A 12 11.63 13.57 -5.90
N VAL A 13 10.74 14.27 -6.58
CA VAL A 13 10.18 13.92 -7.88
C VAL A 13 11.01 14.62 -8.95
N ASP A 14 11.64 13.87 -9.85
CA ASP A 14 12.39 14.50 -10.93
C ASP A 14 11.48 15.00 -12.07
N GLY A 15 12.03 15.77 -13.01
CA GLY A 15 11.26 16.33 -14.13
C GLY A 15 10.63 15.29 -15.08
N LYS A 16 11.01 14.02 -14.97
CA LYS A 16 10.41 12.90 -15.72
C LYS A 16 9.39 12.12 -14.89
N GLY A 17 9.06 12.58 -13.68
CA GLY A 17 8.15 11.92 -12.76
C GLY A 17 8.77 10.70 -12.06
N ARG A 18 10.11 10.59 -12.02
CA ARG A 18 10.79 9.49 -11.34
C ARG A 18 10.99 9.79 -9.87
N LEU A 19 10.72 8.78 -9.05
CA LEU A 19 10.86 8.77 -7.59
C LEU A 19 11.91 7.73 -7.22
N SER A 20 12.95 8.13 -6.49
CA SER A 20 13.89 7.12 -5.96
C SER A 20 13.21 6.36 -4.83
N ILE A 21 13.13 5.03 -4.91
CA ILE A 21 12.63 4.20 -3.82
C ILE A 21 13.80 3.93 -2.85
N PRO A 22 13.69 4.34 -1.57
CA PRO A 22 14.69 4.06 -0.56
C PRO A 22 15.07 2.58 -0.51
N ALA A 23 16.36 2.27 -0.35
CA ALA A 23 16.88 0.90 -0.41
C ALA A 23 16.18 -0.06 0.58
N LYS A 24 15.77 0.43 1.76
CA LYS A 24 15.04 -0.36 2.76
C LYS A 24 13.67 -0.84 2.25
N PHE A 25 13.02 -0.06 1.38
CA PHE A 25 11.73 -0.40 0.79
C PHE A 25 11.89 -1.26 -0.46
N ARG A 26 12.90 -0.99 -1.30
CA ARG A 26 13.21 -1.83 -2.47
C ARG A 26 13.38 -3.29 -2.09
N ARG A 27 14.15 -3.54 -1.03
CA ARG A 27 14.38 -4.86 -0.44
C ARG A 27 13.12 -5.60 0.06
N VAL A 28 12.00 -4.90 0.25
CA VAL A 28 10.71 -5.51 0.60
C VAL A 28 9.98 -5.90 -0.67
N PHE A 29 9.91 -5.02 -1.67
CA PHE A 29 9.34 -5.36 -2.99
C PHE A 29 10.04 -6.57 -3.60
N GLU A 30 11.38 -6.57 -3.64
CA GLU A 30 12.19 -7.70 -4.12
C GLU A 30 11.92 -9.01 -3.35
N ALA A 31 11.71 -8.93 -2.03
CA ALA A 31 11.50 -10.12 -1.20
C ALA A 31 10.07 -10.67 -1.23
N CYS A 32 9.11 -9.84 -1.66
CA CYS A 32 7.68 -10.16 -1.74
C CYS A 32 7.19 -10.21 -3.20
N ASP A 33 8.12 -10.41 -4.13
CA ASP A 33 7.86 -10.68 -5.54
C ASP A 33 8.30 -12.14 -5.81
N PRO A 34 7.36 -13.08 -5.94
CA PRO A 34 7.68 -14.50 -6.13
C PRO A 34 8.48 -14.81 -7.39
N GLU A 35 8.43 -13.94 -8.39
CA GLU A 35 9.13 -14.10 -9.67
C GLU A 35 10.43 -13.29 -9.72
N PHE A 36 10.79 -12.60 -8.61
CA PHE A 36 12.00 -11.83 -8.54
C PHE A 36 13.24 -12.71 -8.52
N GLU A 37 14.14 -12.41 -9.46
CA GLU A 37 15.47 -12.99 -9.54
C GLU A 37 16.50 -11.87 -9.57
N ALA A 38 17.70 -12.14 -9.05
CA ALA A 38 18.77 -11.15 -9.05
C ALA A 38 19.06 -10.65 -10.48
N GLY A 39 18.95 -9.34 -10.69
CA GLY A 39 19.13 -8.70 -12.00
C GLY A 39 17.82 -8.43 -12.75
N ARG A 40 16.67 -8.93 -12.28
CA ARG A 40 15.34 -8.52 -12.76
C ARG A 40 14.86 -7.26 -12.03
N ARG A 41 13.81 -6.64 -12.58
CA ARG A 41 13.12 -5.49 -11.96
C ARG A 41 12.02 -6.02 -11.05
N ALA A 42 12.03 -5.58 -9.79
CA ALA A 42 10.96 -5.91 -8.85
C ALA A 42 9.64 -5.28 -9.32
N GLN A 43 8.58 -6.08 -9.32
CA GLN A 43 7.25 -5.65 -9.72
C GLN A 43 6.43 -5.16 -8.50
N LEU A 44 5.46 -4.29 -8.76
CA LEU A 44 4.51 -3.78 -7.77
C LEU A 44 3.21 -3.36 -8.45
N VAL A 45 2.15 -3.19 -7.65
CA VAL A 45 0.87 -2.64 -8.14
C VAL A 45 0.57 -1.32 -7.44
N ILE A 46 0.25 -0.31 -8.23
CA ILE A 46 -0.17 1.01 -7.76
C ILE A 46 -1.69 1.07 -7.78
N VAL A 47 -2.34 1.02 -6.62
CA VAL A 47 -3.77 1.29 -6.49
C VAL A 47 -3.97 2.78 -6.23
N TYR A 48 -4.69 3.44 -7.14
CA TYR A 48 -4.95 4.88 -7.06
C TYR A 48 -6.38 5.20 -6.58
N GLY A 49 -7.28 4.22 -6.60
CA GLY A 49 -8.61 4.33 -6.01
C GLY A 49 -9.51 5.40 -6.66
N PHE A 50 -10.62 5.70 -5.99
CA PHE A 50 -11.65 6.63 -6.48
C PHE A 50 -11.18 8.08 -6.48
N GLU A 51 -11.96 8.97 -7.09
CA GLU A 51 -11.61 10.39 -7.29
C GLU A 51 -11.16 11.10 -6.00
N ASN A 52 -11.83 10.85 -4.88
CA ASN A 52 -11.55 11.46 -3.59
C ASN A 52 -10.26 10.96 -2.91
N TRP A 53 -9.56 9.98 -3.47
CA TRP A 53 -8.26 9.53 -2.96
C TRP A 53 -7.15 10.49 -3.38
N THR A 54 -6.45 11.03 -2.39
CA THR A 54 -5.33 11.96 -2.54
C THR A 54 -3.98 11.29 -2.24
N GLN A 55 -3.93 9.97 -2.37
CA GLN A 55 -2.78 9.14 -2.05
C GLN A 55 -2.81 7.88 -2.92
N LEU A 56 -1.64 7.32 -3.20
CA LEU A 56 -1.50 6.05 -3.92
C LEU A 56 -1.05 4.97 -2.94
N ARG A 57 -1.40 3.72 -3.24
CA ARG A 57 -0.93 2.55 -2.49
C ARG A 57 -0.11 1.67 -3.41
N LEU A 58 1.16 1.47 -3.06
CA LEU A 58 2.11 0.65 -3.80
C LEU A 58 2.23 -0.69 -3.07
N TYR A 59 1.49 -1.69 -3.55
CA TYR A 59 1.45 -3.02 -2.97
C TYR A 59 2.58 -3.90 -3.51
N THR A 60 3.08 -4.79 -2.66
CA THR A 60 3.89 -5.93 -3.11
C THR A 60 3.04 -6.92 -3.91
N ILE A 61 3.68 -7.73 -4.75
CA ILE A 61 3.00 -8.78 -5.51
C ILE A 61 2.37 -9.83 -4.58
N GLU A 62 3.08 -10.24 -3.52
CA GLU A 62 2.53 -11.15 -2.51
C GLU A 62 1.24 -10.60 -1.87
N ALA A 63 1.19 -9.30 -1.54
CA ALA A 63 0.00 -8.67 -0.95
C ALA A 63 -1.18 -8.61 -1.93
N ILE A 64 -0.94 -8.26 -3.19
CA ILE A 64 -1.98 -8.25 -4.22
C ILE A 64 -2.54 -9.66 -4.42
N ASN A 65 -1.68 -10.67 -4.55
CA ASN A 65 -2.12 -12.05 -4.72
C ASN A 65 -3.00 -12.53 -3.56
N GLN A 66 -2.70 -12.11 -2.32
CA GLN A 66 -3.53 -12.40 -1.15
C GLN A 66 -4.90 -11.70 -1.24
N ILE A 67 -4.93 -10.43 -1.66
CA ILE A 67 -6.17 -9.68 -1.85
C ILE A 67 -7.01 -10.33 -2.96
N ASP A 68 -6.42 -10.70 -4.08
CA ASP A 68 -7.08 -11.31 -5.22
C ASP A 68 -7.74 -12.64 -4.84
N ALA A 69 -7.02 -13.47 -4.07
CA ALA A 69 -7.56 -14.71 -3.53
C ALA A 69 -8.79 -14.45 -2.63
N LEU A 70 -8.76 -13.40 -1.81
CA LEU A 70 -9.90 -13.02 -0.96
C LEU A 70 -11.08 -12.51 -1.80
N ILE A 71 -10.85 -11.71 -2.83
CA ILE A 71 -11.89 -11.24 -3.76
C ILE A 71 -12.55 -12.42 -4.47
N ALA A 72 -11.76 -13.42 -4.90
CA ALA A 72 -12.27 -14.59 -5.60
C ALA A 72 -13.27 -15.41 -4.76
N THR A 73 -13.19 -15.36 -3.42
CA THR A 73 -14.15 -16.03 -2.53
C THR A 73 -15.53 -15.36 -2.50
N LYS A 74 -15.67 -14.13 -3.00
CA LYS A 74 -16.93 -13.40 -3.05
C LYS A 74 -17.80 -13.90 -4.21
N ALA A 75 -19.12 -13.89 -4.00
CA ALA A 75 -20.08 -14.26 -5.03
C ALA A 75 -19.93 -13.36 -6.27
N ILE A 76 -19.84 -13.98 -7.46
CA ILE A 76 -19.76 -13.27 -8.75
C ILE A 76 -20.96 -12.34 -8.90
N GLY A 77 -20.70 -11.08 -9.26
CA GLY A 77 -21.73 -10.05 -9.46
C GLY A 77 -22.28 -9.44 -8.17
N SER A 78 -21.86 -9.89 -6.98
CA SER A 78 -22.25 -9.23 -5.72
C SER A 78 -21.73 -7.79 -5.64
N PRO A 79 -22.47 -6.85 -5.00
CA PRO A 79 -22.04 -5.47 -4.85
C PRO A 79 -20.63 -5.34 -4.25
N GLU A 80 -20.32 -6.16 -3.24
CA GLU A 80 -19.02 -6.15 -2.57
C GLU A 80 -17.90 -6.61 -3.51
N ARG A 81 -18.13 -7.67 -4.30
CA ARG A 81 -17.14 -8.13 -5.27
C ARG A 81 -16.92 -7.08 -6.36
N ASN A 82 -18.00 -6.55 -6.95
CA ASN A 82 -17.90 -5.55 -8.00
C ASN A 82 -17.12 -4.30 -7.52
N TYR A 83 -17.35 -3.87 -6.29
CA TYR A 83 -16.60 -2.77 -5.68
C TYR A 83 -15.11 -3.07 -5.55
N LEU A 84 -14.76 -4.25 -5.02
CA LEU A 84 -13.38 -4.68 -4.83
C LEU A 84 -12.65 -4.88 -6.17
N GLU A 85 -13.28 -5.54 -7.14
CA GLU A 85 -12.72 -5.72 -8.49
C GLU A 85 -12.52 -4.35 -9.19
N THR A 86 -13.48 -3.44 -9.05
CA THR A 86 -13.32 -2.07 -9.58
C THR A 86 -12.11 -1.38 -8.96
N MET A 87 -11.97 -1.43 -7.63
CA MET A 87 -10.86 -0.75 -6.94
C MET A 87 -9.51 -1.40 -7.22
N MET A 88 -9.41 -2.72 -7.04
CA MET A 88 -8.14 -3.45 -7.05
C MET A 88 -7.68 -3.79 -8.47
N PHE A 89 -8.59 -3.91 -9.44
CA PHE A 89 -8.23 -4.19 -10.83
C PHE A 89 -8.39 -2.95 -11.71
N GLY A 90 -9.56 -2.32 -11.69
CA GLY A 90 -9.88 -1.18 -12.57
C GLY A 90 -9.22 0.15 -12.17
N LEU A 91 -8.96 0.35 -10.88
CA LEU A 91 -8.34 1.57 -10.33
C LEU A 91 -6.91 1.30 -9.84
N SER A 92 -6.18 0.49 -10.61
CA SER A 92 -4.81 0.08 -10.36
C SER A 92 -3.94 0.11 -11.62
N GLU A 93 -2.62 0.16 -11.47
CA GLU A 93 -1.65 -0.06 -12.55
C GLU A 93 -0.49 -0.94 -12.06
N GLU A 94 -0.04 -1.86 -12.91
CA GLU A 94 1.24 -2.54 -12.73
C GLU A 94 2.40 -1.58 -12.96
N ALA A 95 3.45 -1.74 -12.18
CA ALA A 95 4.66 -0.96 -12.29
C ALA A 95 5.88 -1.76 -11.83
N GLU A 96 7.06 -1.24 -12.16
CA GLU A 96 8.32 -1.87 -11.80
C GLU A 96 9.32 -0.86 -11.27
N ILE A 97 10.24 -1.35 -10.46
CA ILE A 97 11.39 -0.58 -9.98
C ILE A 97 12.52 -0.74 -10.98
N ASP A 98 12.97 0.37 -11.57
CA ASP A 98 14.06 0.36 -12.54
C ASP A 98 15.40 -0.05 -11.91
N GLY A 99 16.43 -0.25 -12.75
CA GLY A 99 17.75 -0.68 -12.30
C GLY A 99 18.46 0.30 -11.35
N ASP A 100 18.07 1.57 -11.36
CA ASP A 100 18.59 2.61 -10.45
C ASP A 100 17.79 2.65 -9.14
N GLY A 101 16.77 1.80 -8.98
CA GLY A 101 15.90 1.80 -7.83
C GLY A 101 14.82 2.87 -7.86
N ARG A 102 14.41 3.33 -9.05
CA ARG A 102 13.39 4.37 -9.21
C ARG A 102 12.07 3.81 -9.72
N LEU A 103 10.98 4.47 -9.34
CA LEU A 103 9.66 4.28 -9.90
C LEU A 103 9.32 5.47 -10.81
N VAL A 104 8.92 5.19 -12.05
CA VAL A 104 8.34 6.21 -12.93
C VAL A 104 6.86 6.33 -12.60
N LEU A 105 6.42 7.48 -12.08
CA LEU A 105 5.01 7.70 -11.78
C LEU A 105 4.32 8.40 -12.97
N PRO A 106 3.30 7.78 -13.60
CA PRO A 106 2.57 8.38 -14.70
C PRO A 106 2.00 9.76 -14.34
N GLN A 107 1.95 10.65 -15.33
CA GLN A 107 1.50 12.03 -15.12
C GLN A 107 0.10 12.09 -14.49
N LYS A 108 -0.83 11.26 -14.96
CA LYS A 108 -2.19 11.19 -14.40
C LYS A 108 -2.22 10.90 -12.90
N LEU A 109 -1.31 10.06 -12.40
CA LEU A 109 -1.26 9.69 -10.99
C LEU A 109 -0.61 10.79 -10.14
N ARG A 110 0.38 11.50 -10.71
CA ARG A 110 0.95 12.70 -10.08
C ARG A 110 -0.09 13.80 -9.94
N GLU A 111 -0.81 14.10 -11.01
CA GLU A 111 -1.88 15.11 -11.01
C GLU A 111 -3.01 14.74 -10.05
N LYS A 112 -3.45 13.47 -10.05
CA LYS A 112 -4.50 12.97 -9.16
C LYS A 112 -4.24 13.25 -7.68
N ILE A 113 -3.00 13.08 -7.22
CA ILE A 113 -2.65 13.29 -5.81
C ILE A 113 -2.04 14.67 -5.53
N GLY A 114 -2.00 15.55 -6.53
CA GLY A 114 -1.41 16.90 -6.41
C GLY A 114 0.10 16.88 -6.16
N LEU A 115 0.82 15.91 -6.75
CA LEU A 115 2.25 15.74 -6.51
C LEU A 115 3.08 16.83 -7.23
N GLY A 116 3.84 17.59 -6.46
CA GLY A 116 4.83 18.55 -6.95
C GLY A 116 6.21 17.93 -7.13
N ASP A 117 7.22 18.58 -6.56
CA ASP A 117 8.64 18.17 -6.60
C ASP A 117 9.06 17.27 -5.42
N ARG A 118 8.15 17.01 -4.48
CA ARG A 118 8.37 16.20 -3.28
C ARG A 118 7.27 15.19 -3.10
N ALA A 119 7.65 14.02 -2.61
CA ALA A 119 6.73 12.94 -2.29
C ALA A 119 7.17 12.24 -1.01
N LEU A 120 6.22 11.70 -0.27
CA LEU A 120 6.46 10.99 0.96
C LEU A 120 5.98 9.55 0.83
N PHE A 121 6.88 8.61 1.04
CA PHE A 121 6.54 7.21 1.25
C PHE A 121 6.26 6.97 2.74
N VAL A 122 5.16 6.28 3.06
CA VAL A 122 4.83 5.86 4.42
C VAL A 122 4.46 4.38 4.42
N ALA A 123 5.13 3.59 5.25
CA ALA A 123 4.85 2.18 5.41
C ALA A 123 3.51 1.92 6.12
N LEU A 124 2.64 1.12 5.49
CA LEU A 124 1.37 0.68 6.05
C LEU A 124 1.23 -0.84 5.84
N GLY A 125 1.87 -1.61 6.71
CA GLY A 125 1.82 -3.07 6.66
C GLY A 125 2.55 -3.65 5.45
N ASP A 126 1.77 -4.02 4.43
CA ASP A 126 2.15 -4.74 3.22
C ASP A 126 2.20 -3.86 1.95
N TYR A 127 1.89 -2.56 2.09
CA TYR A 127 2.06 -1.55 1.04
C TYR A 127 2.76 -0.29 1.55
N LEU A 128 3.25 0.51 0.60
CA LEU A 128 3.63 1.91 0.85
C LEU A 128 2.50 2.82 0.41
N ARG A 129 2.09 3.73 1.28
CA ARG A 129 1.37 4.93 0.84
C ARG A 129 2.36 5.91 0.22
N LEU A 130 1.97 6.49 -0.91
CA LEU A 130 2.63 7.64 -1.51
C LEU A 130 1.67 8.84 -1.53
N SER A 131 2.10 9.96 -0.96
CA SER A 131 1.34 11.21 -0.92
C SER A 131 2.29 12.41 -0.97
N THR A 132 1.74 13.63 -0.99
CA THR A 132 2.52 14.81 -0.62
C THR A 132 2.82 14.80 0.89
N PRO A 133 3.92 15.43 1.34
CA PRO A 133 4.18 15.63 2.78
C PRO A 133 3.03 16.33 3.50
N GLU A 134 2.48 17.39 2.91
CA GLU A 134 1.43 18.23 3.49
C GLU A 134 0.12 17.44 3.67
N ARG A 135 -0.20 16.55 2.72
CA ARG A 135 -1.34 15.65 2.83
C ARG A 135 -1.17 14.70 4.00
N TYR A 136 0.03 14.14 4.19
CA TYR A 136 0.30 13.22 5.29
C TYR A 136 0.23 13.92 6.66
N GLU A 137 0.73 15.14 6.78
CA GLU A 137 0.60 15.93 8.02
C GLU A 137 -0.87 16.20 8.38
N THR A 138 -1.73 16.37 7.37
CA THR A 138 -3.17 16.51 7.56
C THR A 138 -3.78 15.18 8.02
N ASP A 139 -3.46 14.07 7.33
CA ASP A 139 -3.91 12.73 7.72
C ASP A 139 -3.49 12.36 9.17
N LEU A 140 -2.28 12.75 9.60
CA LEU A 140 -1.80 12.52 10.96
C LEU A 140 -2.61 13.29 12.00
N ARG A 141 -2.94 14.56 11.73
CA ARG A 141 -3.78 15.37 12.62
C ARG A 141 -5.19 14.80 12.73
N GLU A 142 -5.76 14.34 11.62
CA GLU A 142 -7.07 13.66 11.61
C GLU A 142 -7.03 12.33 12.38
N MET A 143 -5.94 11.55 12.22
CA MET A 143 -5.74 10.32 12.98
C MET A 143 -5.57 10.60 14.48
N GLU A 144 -4.78 11.60 14.86
CA GLU A 144 -4.59 12.02 16.25
C GLU A 144 -5.91 12.46 16.89
N ALA A 145 -6.73 13.25 16.18
CA ALA A 145 -8.04 13.69 16.64
C ALA A 145 -9.05 12.53 16.79
N SER A 146 -8.83 11.41 16.10
CA SER A 146 -9.67 10.21 16.16
C SER A 146 -9.06 9.07 16.96
N MET A 147 -7.95 9.31 17.68
CA MET A 147 -7.32 8.29 18.50
C MET A 147 -8.28 7.77 19.57
N PRO A 148 -8.37 6.44 19.77
CA PRO A 148 -9.10 5.88 20.90
C PRO A 148 -8.60 6.47 22.21
N THR A 149 -9.51 6.77 23.14
CA THR A 149 -9.12 7.19 24.48
C THR A 149 -8.61 6.00 25.27
N PHE A 150 -7.38 6.10 25.76
CA PHE A 150 -6.75 5.11 26.61
C PHE A 150 -6.77 5.58 28.07
N ALA A 151 -6.92 4.63 29.02
CA ALA A 151 -6.61 4.94 30.41
C ALA A 151 -5.12 5.34 30.54
N PRO A 152 -4.74 6.23 31.49
CA PRO A 152 -3.35 6.60 31.68
C PRO A 152 -2.44 5.37 31.83
N GLY A 153 -1.44 5.26 30.96
CA GLY A 153 -0.49 4.14 30.95
C GLY A 153 -0.97 2.85 30.28
N ALA A 154 -2.16 2.83 29.67
CA ALA A 154 -2.62 1.66 28.91
C ALA A 154 -1.79 1.48 27.62
N ASP A 155 -1.46 0.22 27.31
CA ASP A 155 -0.70 -0.18 26.12
C ASP A 155 -1.57 -0.07 24.86
N PRO A 156 -1.20 0.73 23.84
CA PRO A 156 -1.92 0.77 22.57
C PRO A 156 -2.04 -0.58 21.87
N LEU A 157 -1.11 -1.52 22.12
CA LEU A 157 -1.16 -2.88 21.56
C LEU A 157 -2.30 -3.72 22.15
N SER A 158 -2.95 -3.27 23.23
CA SER A 158 -4.17 -3.90 23.76
C SER A 158 -5.32 -3.93 22.74
N LEU A 159 -5.30 -3.07 21.71
CA LEU A 159 -6.28 -3.09 20.61
C LEU A 159 -6.17 -4.33 19.73
N LEU A 160 -5.05 -5.07 19.79
CA LEU A 160 -4.78 -6.24 18.94
C LEU A 160 -5.52 -7.51 19.38
N SER A 161 -6.66 -7.40 20.08
CA SER A 161 -7.35 -8.55 20.70
C SER A 161 -7.29 -9.78 19.78
N ALA A 162 -6.68 -10.86 20.25
CA ALA A 162 -6.57 -12.08 19.46
C ALA A 162 -7.97 -12.59 19.16
N ALA A 163 -8.43 -12.44 17.92
CA ALA A 163 -9.60 -13.19 17.47
C ALA A 163 -9.29 -14.68 17.67
N PRO A 164 -10.18 -15.48 18.28
CA PRO A 164 -9.95 -16.92 18.37
C PRO A 164 -9.83 -17.49 16.95
N PRO A 165 -9.03 -18.55 16.73
CA PRO A 165 -9.04 -19.24 15.45
C PRO A 165 -10.47 -19.67 15.15
N SER A 166 -10.95 -19.32 13.96
CA SER A 166 -12.23 -19.75 13.39
C SER A 166 -12.48 -21.21 13.77
N ALA A 167 -13.56 -21.48 14.51
CA ALA A 167 -14.03 -22.83 14.74
C ALA A 167 -14.33 -23.44 13.36
N ALA A 168 -13.53 -24.42 12.94
CA ALA A 168 -13.95 -25.34 11.89
C ALA A 168 -15.21 -26.07 12.42
N PRO A 169 -16.27 -26.24 11.61
CA PRO A 169 -17.35 -27.10 12.02
C PRO A 169 -16.79 -28.51 12.18
N ALA A 170 -16.96 -29.09 13.37
CA ALA A 170 -16.84 -30.52 13.57
C ALA A 170 -17.79 -31.19 12.59
N GLY A 171 -17.25 -32.07 11.75
CA GLY A 171 -18.06 -32.93 10.91
C GLY A 171 -18.94 -33.83 11.77
N ASP A 172 -20.14 -34.08 11.26
CA ASP A 172 -21.02 -35.17 11.64
C ASP A 172 -21.12 -36.11 10.43
#